data_AF-A0A6F8SS27-F1
#
_entry.id   AF-A0A6F8SS27-F1
#
_cell.length_a   1.000
_cell.length_b   1.000
_cell.length_c   1.000
_cell.angle_alpha   90.00
_cell.angle_beta   90.00
_cell.angle_gamma   90.00
#
_symmetry.space_group_name_H-M   'P 1'
#
loop_
_entity.id
_entity.type
_entity.pdbx_description
1 polymer ?
#
loop_
_entity_poly.entity_id
_entity_poly.type
_entity_poly.pdbx_seq_one_letter_code
_entity_poly.pdbx_strand_id
1 'polypeptide(L)'
;MTENTTTSLKTAAVQLDTLADPRLAAEGQSLLARLDKLAADMAKAPRKARISLLLDEHDGSVTNLLLDLRAKVEDAEKLKEAVGKEDGRLLSQRETLDNVLQSTTVALHNQKRRLTDEKLGIEQRIKQLDRERHVAIERLIDAGLTPEEAAGRAKPEKSAVNELSAKLEALPTTGENIQWRLGSYVHRLQMMEQAKTPGELTA
;
A
#
# COMPACT_ATOMS: atom_id res chain seq x y z
N MET A 1 -28.24 9.48 -6.96
CA MET A 1 -27.44 8.54 -7.78
C MET A 1 -25.99 8.39 -7.31
N THR A 2 -25.47 9.29 -6.45
CA THR A 2 -24.08 9.31 -5.98
C THR A 2 -23.73 8.20 -4.96
N GLU A 3 -24.64 7.83 -4.05
CA GLU A 3 -24.38 6.85 -2.97
C GLU A 3 -24.09 5.41 -3.45
N ASN A 4 -24.75 4.97 -4.53
CA ASN A 4 -24.50 3.65 -5.11
C ASN A 4 -23.11 3.57 -5.77
N THR A 5 -22.64 4.67 -6.35
CA THR A 5 -21.33 4.73 -7.00
C THR A 5 -20.19 4.76 -5.97
N THR A 6 -20.33 5.49 -4.85
CA THR A 6 -19.35 5.52 -3.77
C THR A 6 -19.21 4.18 -3.06
N THR A 7 -20.33 3.49 -2.80
CA THR A 7 -20.30 2.14 -2.19
C THR A 7 -19.60 1.15 -3.11
N SER A 8 -19.88 1.18 -4.42
CA SER A 8 -19.22 0.35 -5.42
C SER A 8 -17.70 0.59 -5.50
N LEU A 9 -17.27 1.85 -5.45
CA LEU A 9 -15.85 2.22 -5.49
C LEU A 9 -15.09 1.80 -4.22
N LYS A 10 -15.71 1.90 -3.03
CA LYS A 10 -15.10 1.39 -1.79
C LYS A 10 -14.92 -0.12 -1.83
N THR A 11 -15.91 -0.87 -2.30
CA THR A 11 -15.80 -2.32 -2.45
C THR A 11 -14.70 -2.70 -3.44
N ALA A 12 -14.62 -2.01 -4.59
CA ALA A 12 -13.54 -2.22 -5.54
C ALA A 12 -12.15 -1.88 -4.96
N ALA A 13 -12.05 -0.82 -4.15
CA ALA A 13 -10.82 -0.46 -3.45
C ALA A 13 -10.40 -1.51 -2.41
N VAL A 14 -11.33 -2.11 -1.66
CA VAL A 14 -11.06 -3.23 -0.75
C VAL A 14 -10.55 -4.45 -1.53
N GLN A 15 -11.16 -4.76 -2.68
CA GLN A 15 -10.72 -5.86 -3.53
C GLN A 15 -9.31 -5.61 -4.08
N LEU A 16 -9.00 -4.39 -4.52
CA LEU A 16 -7.66 -4.02 -4.98
C LEU A 16 -6.62 -4.02 -3.85
N ASP A 17 -6.95 -3.51 -2.66
CA ASP A 17 -6.07 -3.57 -1.47
C ASP A 17 -5.78 -5.04 -1.11
N THR A 18 -6.80 -5.91 -1.16
CA THR A 18 -6.66 -7.35 -0.92
C THR A 18 -5.82 -8.04 -1.99
N LEU A 19 -6.02 -7.72 -3.28
CA LEU A 19 -5.24 -8.29 -4.39
C LEU A 19 -3.80 -7.77 -4.44
N ALA A 20 -3.54 -6.57 -3.91
CA ALA A 20 -2.22 -6.01 -3.75
C ALA A 20 -1.47 -6.58 -2.53
N ASP A 21 -2.11 -7.41 -1.69
CA ASP A 21 -1.45 -8.10 -0.59
C ASP A 21 -0.36 -9.04 -1.16
N PRO A 22 0.92 -8.83 -0.78
CA PRO A 22 2.01 -9.68 -1.24
C PRO A 22 1.80 -11.17 -0.97
N ARG A 23 1.04 -11.53 0.07
CA ARG A 23 0.74 -12.92 0.43
C ARG A 23 -0.22 -13.58 -0.55
N LEU A 24 -1.27 -12.87 -0.95
CA LEU A 24 -2.25 -13.38 -1.92
C LEU A 24 -1.67 -13.42 -3.34
N ALA A 25 -0.83 -12.43 -3.70
CA ALA A 25 -0.08 -12.47 -4.95
C ALA A 25 0.85 -13.70 -5.01
N ALA A 26 1.54 -14.03 -3.91
CA ALA A 26 2.40 -15.21 -3.83
C ALA A 26 1.61 -16.52 -3.91
N GLU A 27 0.45 -16.61 -3.25
CA GLU A 27 -0.43 -17.77 -3.31
C GLU A 27 -1.00 -17.97 -4.71
N GLY A 28 -1.46 -16.91 -5.37
CA GLY A 28 -1.93 -16.94 -6.76
C GLY A 28 -0.85 -17.38 -7.74
N GLN A 29 0.37 -16.84 -7.61
CA GLN A 29 1.53 -17.30 -8.39
C GLN A 29 1.85 -18.78 -8.15
N SER A 30 1.73 -19.25 -6.91
CA SER A 30 1.95 -20.66 -6.58
C SER A 30 0.91 -21.59 -7.22
N LEU A 31 -0.35 -21.15 -7.29
CA LEU A 31 -1.43 -21.90 -7.93
C LEU A 31 -1.28 -21.93 -9.44
N LEU A 32 -0.90 -20.80 -10.06
CA LEU A 32 -0.57 -20.74 -11.49
C LEU A 32 0.61 -21.65 -11.83
N ALA A 33 1.68 -21.63 -11.02
CA ALA A 33 2.82 -22.52 -11.22
C ALA A 33 2.44 -24.01 -11.08
N ARG A 34 1.51 -24.34 -10.19
CA ARG A 34 0.96 -25.71 -10.08
C ARG A 34 0.12 -26.09 -11.30
N LEU A 35 -0.68 -25.17 -11.81
CA LEU A 35 -1.46 -25.35 -13.05
C LEU A 35 -0.55 -25.56 -14.25
N ASP A 36 0.48 -24.73 -14.42
CA ASP A 36 1.46 -24.86 -15.50
C ASP A 36 2.22 -26.19 -15.42
N LYS A 37 2.60 -26.59 -14.20
CA LYS A 37 3.21 -27.89 -13.95
C LYS A 37 2.27 -29.04 -14.33
N LEU A 38 1.00 -28.97 -13.91
CA LEU A 38 -0.01 -29.97 -14.24
C LEU A 38 -0.25 -30.03 -15.75
N ALA A 39 -0.33 -28.89 -16.43
CA ALA A 39 -0.45 -28.82 -17.89
C ALA A 39 0.78 -29.42 -18.60
N ALA A 40 1.99 -29.14 -18.11
CA ALA A 40 3.22 -29.73 -18.63
C ALA A 40 3.29 -31.24 -18.39
N ASP A 41 2.86 -31.71 -17.22
CA ASP A 41 2.82 -33.13 -16.88
C ASP A 41 1.75 -33.87 -17.71
N MET A 42 0.60 -33.24 -17.97
CA MET A 42 -0.38 -33.73 -18.94
C MET A 42 0.15 -33.73 -20.38
N ALA A 43 1.00 -32.78 -20.75
CA ALA A 43 1.61 -32.73 -22.08
C ALA A 43 2.65 -33.83 -22.32
N LYS A 44 3.34 -34.30 -21.26
CA LYS A 44 4.32 -35.40 -21.32
C LYS A 44 3.69 -36.75 -21.67
N ALA A 45 2.42 -36.97 -21.34
CA ALA A 45 1.72 -38.18 -21.73
C ALA A 45 1.49 -38.20 -23.26
N PRO A 46 1.84 -39.29 -23.98
CA PRO A 46 1.57 -39.41 -25.41
C PRO A 46 0.08 -39.15 -25.68
N ARG A 47 -0.23 -38.34 -26.70
CA ARG A 47 -1.62 -37.97 -27.06
C ARG A 47 -2.54 -39.19 -27.17
N LYS A 48 -2.01 -40.31 -27.67
CA LYS A 48 -2.70 -41.59 -27.82
C LYS A 48 -3.07 -42.23 -26.47
N ALA A 49 -2.19 -42.18 -25.47
CA ALA A 49 -2.45 -42.72 -24.14
C ALA A 49 -3.52 -41.91 -23.40
N ARG A 50 -3.51 -40.58 -23.55
CA ARG A 50 -4.54 -39.69 -23.01
C ARG A 50 -5.92 -39.95 -23.61
N ILE A 51 -5.99 -40.11 -24.93
CA ILE A 51 -7.25 -40.42 -25.62
C ILE A 51 -7.78 -41.80 -25.20
N SER A 52 -6.91 -42.78 -25.01
CA SER A 52 -7.32 -44.12 -24.56
C SER A 52 -7.92 -44.09 -23.15
N LEU A 53 -7.30 -43.38 -22.22
CA LEU A 53 -7.80 -43.20 -20.85
C LEU A 53 -9.18 -42.51 -20.83
N LEU A 54 -9.32 -41.43 -21.61
CA LEU A 54 -10.59 -40.71 -21.75
C LEU A 54 -11.66 -41.57 -22.42
N LEU A 55 -11.29 -42.43 -23.38
CA LEU A 55 -12.23 -43.40 -23.97
C LEU A 55 -12.68 -44.44 -22.94
N ASP A 56 -11.77 -44.95 -22.11
CA ASP A 56 -12.10 -45.91 -21.05
C ASP A 56 -13.05 -45.29 -20.00
N GLU A 57 -12.88 -44.01 -19.66
CA GLU A 57 -13.79 -43.24 -18.80
C GLU A 57 -15.21 -43.05 -19.39
N HIS A 58 -15.36 -43.21 -20.70
CA HIS A 58 -16.63 -43.07 -21.42
C HIS A 58 -17.11 -44.39 -22.06
N ASP A 59 -16.78 -45.53 -21.44
CA ASP A 59 -17.18 -46.87 -21.88
C ASP A 59 -16.78 -47.18 -23.34
N GLY A 60 -15.65 -46.65 -23.80
CA GLY A 60 -15.16 -46.78 -25.17
C GLY A 60 -15.95 -45.98 -26.22
N SER A 61 -16.96 -45.19 -25.81
CA SER A 61 -17.79 -44.41 -26.72
C SER A 61 -17.10 -43.12 -27.16
N VAL A 62 -16.62 -43.13 -28.41
CA VAL A 62 -16.05 -41.95 -29.07
C VAL A 62 -17.06 -40.80 -29.12
N THR A 63 -18.34 -41.09 -29.35
CA THR A 63 -19.39 -40.08 -29.44
C THR A 63 -19.61 -39.36 -28.10
N ASN A 64 -19.63 -40.11 -26.99
CA ASN A 64 -19.80 -39.53 -25.66
C ASN A 64 -18.59 -38.70 -25.25
N LEU A 65 -17.39 -39.18 -25.56
CA LEU A 65 -16.14 -38.43 -25.36
C LEU A 65 -16.14 -37.11 -26.14
N LEU A 66 -16.56 -37.13 -27.41
CA LEU A 66 -16.61 -35.90 -28.23
C LEU A 66 -17.66 -34.91 -27.73
N LEU A 67 -18.81 -35.39 -27.23
CA LEU A 67 -19.83 -34.54 -26.63
C LEU A 67 -19.35 -33.88 -25.34
N ASP A 68 -18.71 -34.65 -24.45
CA ASP A 68 -18.15 -34.13 -23.19
C ASP A 68 -17.00 -33.14 -23.42
N LEU A 69 -16.07 -33.47 -24.32
CA LEU A 69 -14.98 -32.54 -24.70
C LEU A 69 -15.53 -31.25 -25.30
N ARG A 70 -16.58 -31.33 -26.12
CA ARG A 70 -17.22 -30.14 -26.70
C ARG A 70 -17.86 -29.27 -25.62
N ALA A 71 -18.56 -29.87 -24.66
CA ALA A 71 -19.15 -29.15 -23.53
C ALA A 71 -18.06 -28.48 -22.67
N LYS A 72 -16.99 -29.20 -22.32
CA LYS A 72 -15.86 -28.65 -21.55
C LYS A 72 -15.15 -27.51 -22.26
N VAL A 73 -14.98 -27.60 -23.58
CA VAL A 73 -14.40 -26.50 -24.38
C VAL A 73 -15.33 -25.30 -24.40
N GLU A 74 -16.63 -25.50 -24.62
CA GLU A 74 -17.61 -24.42 -24.62
C GLU A 74 -17.68 -23.72 -23.24
N ASP A 75 -17.65 -24.49 -22.14
CA ASP A 75 -17.62 -23.94 -20.79
C ASP A 75 -16.30 -23.20 -20.50
N ALA A 76 -15.16 -23.71 -20.98
CA ALA A 76 -13.88 -23.04 -20.87
C ALA A 76 -13.83 -21.73 -21.67
N GLU A 77 -14.44 -21.68 -22.85
CA GLU A 77 -14.58 -20.46 -23.65
C GLU A 77 -15.47 -19.42 -22.97
N LYS A 78 -16.61 -19.83 -22.40
CA LYS A 78 -17.48 -18.96 -21.59
C LYS A 78 -16.76 -18.41 -20.36
N LEU A 79 -15.99 -19.27 -19.66
CA LEU A 79 -15.18 -18.84 -18.51
C LEU A 79 -14.11 -17.84 -18.94
N LYS A 80 -13.42 -18.08 -20.06
CA LYS A 80 -12.41 -17.16 -20.60
C LYS A 80 -13.02 -15.79 -20.94
N GLU A 81 -14.20 -15.77 -21.56
CA GLU A 81 -14.92 -14.53 -21.84
C GLU A 81 -15.37 -13.81 -20.57
N ALA A 82 -15.87 -14.54 -19.57
CA ALA A 82 -16.27 -13.98 -18.29
C ALA A 82 -15.09 -13.35 -17.54
N VAL A 83 -13.95 -14.06 -17.50
CA VAL A 83 -12.70 -13.54 -16.91
C VAL A 83 -12.23 -12.30 -17.67
N GLY A 84 -12.21 -12.32 -19.01
CA GLY A 84 -11.79 -11.15 -19.80
C GLY A 84 -12.67 -9.91 -19.59
N LYS A 85 -14.00 -10.10 -19.42
CA LYS A 85 -14.92 -9.00 -19.08
C LYS A 85 -14.64 -8.44 -17.69
N GLU A 86 -14.39 -9.33 -16.72
CA GLU A 86 -14.11 -8.94 -15.35
C GLU A 86 -12.75 -8.23 -15.21
N ASP A 87 -11.72 -8.69 -15.92
CA ASP A 87 -10.42 -8.02 -15.99
C ASP A 87 -10.54 -6.62 -16.59
N GLY A 88 -11.30 -6.46 -17.68
CA GLY A 88 -11.57 -5.15 -18.28
C GLY A 88 -12.32 -4.22 -17.32
N ARG A 89 -13.30 -4.75 -16.57
CA ARG A 89 -14.04 -4.01 -15.54
C ARG A 89 -13.09 -3.57 -14.42
N LEU A 90 -12.27 -4.47 -13.89
CA LEU A 90 -11.31 -4.18 -12.82
C LEU A 90 -10.26 -3.14 -13.25
N LEU A 91 -9.76 -3.23 -14.49
CA LEU A 91 -8.84 -2.23 -15.06
C LEU A 91 -9.49 -0.84 -15.12
N SER A 92 -10.71 -0.73 -15.64
CA SER A 92 -11.42 0.56 -15.72
C SER A 92 -11.72 1.15 -14.34
N GLN A 93 -12.05 0.29 -13.36
CA GLN A 93 -12.27 0.71 -11.98
C GLN A 93 -10.97 1.17 -11.31
N ARG A 94 -9.87 0.48 -11.58
CA ARG A 94 -8.53 0.88 -11.13
C ARG A 94 -8.15 2.25 -11.69
N GLU A 95 -8.30 2.48 -12.99
CA GLU A 95 -8.01 3.78 -13.60
C GLU A 95 -8.88 4.90 -12.99
N THR A 96 -10.17 4.64 -12.78
CA THR A 96 -11.08 5.59 -12.14
C THR A 96 -10.64 5.91 -10.71
N LEU A 97 -10.27 4.89 -9.94
CA LEU A 97 -9.78 5.04 -8.56
C LEU A 97 -8.44 5.79 -8.53
N ASP A 98 -7.50 5.45 -9.40
CA ASP A 98 -6.20 6.12 -9.50
C ASP A 98 -6.36 7.60 -9.85
N ASN A 99 -7.24 7.92 -10.81
CA ASN A 99 -7.57 9.30 -11.19
C ASN A 99 -8.18 10.10 -10.03
N VAL A 100 -9.09 9.48 -9.26
CA VAL A 100 -9.69 10.12 -8.07
C VAL A 100 -8.61 10.36 -7.00
N LEU A 101 -7.72 9.40 -6.79
CA LEU A 101 -6.77 9.41 -5.67
C LEU A 101 -5.46 10.14 -5.94
N GLN A 102 -5.17 10.51 -7.19
CA GLN A 102 -3.90 11.10 -7.58
C GLN A 102 -3.58 12.39 -6.80
N SER A 103 -4.57 13.28 -6.64
CA SER A 103 -4.38 14.55 -5.93
C SER A 103 -4.04 14.36 -4.44
N THR A 104 -4.76 13.46 -3.76
CA THR A 104 -4.52 13.13 -2.35
C THR A 104 -3.18 12.43 -2.15
N THR A 105 -2.80 11.54 -3.08
CA THR A 105 -1.51 10.83 -3.04
C THR A 105 -0.34 11.79 -3.19
N VAL A 106 -0.45 12.78 -4.09
CA VAL A 106 0.54 13.85 -4.26
C VAL A 106 0.61 14.74 -3.01
N ALA A 107 -0.52 15.12 -2.42
CA ALA A 107 -0.57 15.91 -1.19
C ALA A 107 0.12 15.19 -0.01
N LEU A 108 -0.16 13.89 0.18
CA LEU A 108 0.47 13.07 1.21
C LEU A 108 1.98 12.89 0.98
N HIS A 109 2.42 12.72 -0.26
CA HIS A 109 3.86 12.69 -0.59
C HIS A 109 4.56 14.01 -0.25
N ASN A 110 3.93 15.14 -0.60
CA ASN A 110 4.45 16.46 -0.26
C ASN A 110 4.51 16.68 1.26
N GLN A 111 3.49 16.22 2.00
CA GLN A 111 3.48 16.27 3.46
C GLN A 111 4.58 15.40 4.06
N LYS A 112 4.77 14.17 3.56
CA LYS A 112 5.87 13.28 3.98
C LYS A 112 7.22 13.95 3.78
N ARG A 113 7.43 14.59 2.62
CA ARG A 113 8.67 15.31 2.31
C ARG A 113 8.91 16.46 3.30
N ARG A 114 7.89 17.29 3.54
CA ARG A 114 7.96 18.39 4.52
C ARG A 114 8.32 17.89 5.92
N LEU A 115 7.67 16.85 6.41
CA LEU A 115 7.98 16.28 7.73
C LEU A 115 9.39 15.67 7.79
N THR A 116 9.88 15.12 6.67
CA THR A 116 11.26 14.61 6.59
C THR A 116 12.27 15.76 6.66
N ASP A 117 12.01 16.85 5.95
CA ASP A 117 12.85 18.05 5.96
C ASP A 117 12.80 18.73 7.35
N GLU A 118 11.62 18.82 7.97
CA GLU A 118 11.44 19.33 9.34
C GLU A 118 12.18 18.47 10.36
N LYS A 119 12.09 17.15 10.26
CA LYS A 119 12.84 16.21 11.12
C LYS A 119 14.34 16.49 11.04
N LEU A 120 14.88 16.56 9.82
CA LEU A 120 16.30 16.81 9.60
C LEU A 120 16.72 18.19 10.12
N GLY A 121 15.88 19.21 9.94
CA GLY A 121 16.10 20.55 10.47
C GLY A 121 16.12 20.60 12.01
N ILE A 122 15.19 19.91 12.67
CA ILE A 122 15.14 19.80 14.14
C ILE A 122 16.37 19.06 14.67
N GLU A 123 16.76 17.94 14.05
CA GLU A 123 17.97 17.18 14.43
C GLU A 123 19.25 18.04 14.31
N GLN A 124 19.38 18.81 13.23
CA GLN A 124 20.49 19.74 13.06
C GLN A 124 20.47 20.85 14.09
N ARG A 125 19.29 21.39 14.41
CA ARG A 125 19.14 22.47 15.39
C ARG A 125 19.46 22.01 16.81
N ILE A 126 19.06 20.81 17.20
CA ILE A 126 19.44 20.18 18.47
C ILE A 126 20.96 20.10 18.57
N LYS A 127 21.63 19.52 17.55
CA LYS A 127 23.10 19.41 17.53
C LYS A 127 23.79 20.77 17.62
N GLN A 128 23.24 21.79 16.98
CA GLN A 128 23.79 23.14 17.05
C GLN A 128 23.63 23.73 18.46
N LEU A 129 22.44 23.66 19.05
CA LEU A 129 22.17 24.19 20.39
C LEU A 129 22.99 23.46 21.45
N ASP A 130 23.18 22.14 21.33
CA ASP A 130 24.03 21.38 22.25
C ASP A 130 25.48 21.86 22.18
N ARG A 131 26.02 22.11 20.98
CA ARG A 131 27.38 22.64 20.81
C ARG A 131 27.51 24.05 21.37
N GLU A 132 26.58 24.94 21.05
CA GLU A 132 26.55 26.32 21.57
C GLU A 132 26.49 26.32 23.09
N ARG A 133 25.67 25.43 23.67
CA ARG A 133 25.53 25.28 25.11
C ARG A 133 26.81 24.73 25.75
N HIS A 134 27.45 23.72 25.16
CA HIS A 134 28.73 23.20 25.67
C HIS A 134 29.81 24.29 25.71
N VAL A 135 29.96 25.04 24.61
CA VAL A 135 30.91 26.15 24.54
C VAL A 135 30.58 27.25 25.57
N ALA A 136 29.30 27.55 25.78
CA ALA A 136 28.88 28.52 26.80
C ALA A 136 29.20 28.04 28.23
N ILE A 137 29.02 26.74 28.52
CA ILE A 137 29.38 26.15 29.80
C ILE A 137 30.89 26.23 30.02
N GLU A 138 31.69 25.82 29.04
CA GLU A 138 33.16 25.88 29.12
C GLU A 138 33.64 27.30 29.40
N ARG A 139 33.12 28.31 28.69
CA ARG A 139 33.45 29.72 28.93
C ARG A 139 33.07 30.21 30.33
N LEU A 140 31.96 29.73 30.89
CA LEU A 140 31.53 30.08 32.24
C LEU A 140 32.40 29.39 33.30
N ILE A 141 32.84 28.16 33.04
CA ILE A 141 33.81 27.45 33.89
C ILE A 141 35.17 28.17 33.87
N ASP A 142 35.65 28.55 32.69
CA ASP A 142 36.89 29.32 32.52
C ASP A 142 36.82 30.68 33.23
N ALA A 143 35.63 31.27 33.31
CA ALA A 143 35.36 32.50 34.07
C ALA A 143 35.28 32.28 35.59
N GLY A 144 35.45 31.05 36.07
CA GLY A 144 35.56 30.70 37.49
C GLY A 144 34.25 30.21 38.14
N LEU A 145 33.19 29.93 37.37
CA LEU A 145 32.01 29.26 37.92
C LEU A 145 32.24 27.76 38.09
N THR A 146 31.56 27.18 39.08
CA THR A 146 31.50 25.73 39.20
C THR A 146 30.73 25.12 38.00
N PRO A 147 31.02 23.87 37.60
CA PRO A 147 30.34 23.23 36.48
C PRO A 147 28.81 23.21 36.59
N GLU A 148 28.28 23.07 37.80
CA GLU A 148 26.84 23.06 38.07
C GLU A 148 26.20 24.44 37.84
N GLU A 149 26.83 25.51 38.35
CA GLU A 149 26.36 26.88 38.15
C GLU A 149 26.51 27.33 36.70
N ALA A 150 27.60 26.95 36.03
CA ALA A 150 27.81 27.17 34.61
C ALA A 150 26.73 26.49 33.76
N ALA A 151 26.39 25.24 34.06
CA ALA A 151 25.33 24.50 33.37
C ALA A 151 23.93 25.10 33.58
N GLY A 152 23.66 25.67 34.75
CA GLY A 152 22.40 26.35 35.07
C GLY A 152 22.27 27.74 34.44
N ARG A 153 23.38 28.43 34.17
CA ARG A 153 23.40 29.79 33.60
C ARG A 153 23.72 29.84 32.10
N ALA A 154 24.22 28.75 31.52
CA ALA A 154 24.56 28.69 30.11
C ALA A 154 23.32 28.87 29.23
N LYS A 155 23.47 29.75 28.23
CA LYS A 155 22.53 29.91 27.13
C LYS A 155 23.14 29.30 25.86
N PRO A 156 22.37 28.58 25.03
CA PRO A 156 20.93 28.32 25.14
C PRO A 156 20.55 27.38 26.29
N GLU A 157 19.33 27.53 26.82
CA GLU A 157 18.84 26.74 27.94
C GLU A 157 18.60 25.28 27.55
N LYS A 158 18.74 24.36 28.52
CA LYS A 158 18.46 22.93 28.32
C LYS A 158 16.99 22.66 27.99
N SER A 159 16.07 23.51 28.46
CA SER A 159 14.64 23.49 28.13
C SER A 159 14.38 23.58 26.62
N ALA A 160 15.06 24.48 25.91
CA ALA A 160 14.93 24.64 24.47
C ALA A 160 15.38 23.41 23.67
N VAL A 161 16.41 22.71 24.16
CA VAL A 161 16.84 21.42 23.58
C VAL A 161 15.78 20.34 23.85
N ASN A 162 15.26 20.26 25.07
CA ASN A 162 14.23 19.29 25.45
C ASN A 162 12.93 19.47 24.65
N GLU A 163 12.49 20.72 24.41
CA GLU A 163 11.32 21.01 23.59
C GLU A 163 11.48 20.55 22.14
N LEU A 164 12.67 20.75 21.55
CA LEU A 164 12.98 20.28 20.21
C LEU A 164 13.08 18.75 20.15
N SER A 165 13.65 18.13 21.17
CA SER A 165 13.69 16.66 21.29
C SER A 165 12.29 16.06 21.42
N ALA A 166 11.39 16.67 22.20
CA ALA A 166 10.00 16.23 22.30
C ALA A 166 9.25 16.36 20.97
N LYS A 167 9.49 17.44 20.22
CA LYS A 167 8.96 17.59 18.85
C LYS A 167 9.52 16.51 17.90
N LEU A 168 10.79 16.14 18.05
CA LEU A 168 11.43 15.09 17.26
C LEU A 168 10.81 13.70 17.55
N GLU A 169 10.49 13.41 18.80
CA GLU A 169 9.87 12.14 19.22
C GLU A 169 8.44 11.98 18.72
N ALA A 170 7.72 13.08 18.44
CA ALA A 170 6.37 13.03 17.89
C ALA A 170 6.32 12.76 16.36
N LEU A 171 7.41 13.06 15.64
CA LEU A 171 7.47 12.95 14.17
C LEU A 171 7.35 11.50 13.64
N PRO A 172 7.96 10.47 14.24
CA PRO A 172 7.79 9.07 13.83
C PRO A 172 6.32 8.65 13.74
N THR A 173 5.52 8.97 14.75
CA THR A 173 4.09 8.63 14.82
C THR A 173 3.30 9.27 13.68
N THR A 174 3.62 10.52 13.32
CA THR A 174 3.01 11.17 12.16
C THR A 174 3.48 10.59 10.82
N GLY A 175 4.75 10.18 10.73
CA GLY A 175 5.33 9.56 9.53
C GLY A 175 4.75 8.18 9.24
N GLU A 176 4.60 7.33 10.26
CA GLU A 176 3.97 6.01 10.17
C GLU A 176 2.51 6.13 9.74
N ASN A 177 1.78 7.10 10.28
CA ASN A 177 0.41 7.38 9.86
C ASN A 177 0.37 7.75 8.37
N ILE A 178 1.22 8.68 7.90
CA ILE A 178 1.27 9.05 6.48
C ILE A 178 1.67 7.88 5.59
N GLN A 179 2.60 7.03 6.04
CA GLN A 179 2.99 5.84 5.29
C GLN A 179 1.85 4.82 5.18
N TRP A 180 1.11 4.60 6.26
CA TRP A 180 -0.08 3.77 6.24
C TRP A 180 -1.17 4.35 5.32
N ARG A 181 -1.38 5.67 5.34
CA ARG A 181 -2.29 6.39 4.41
C ARG A 181 -1.86 6.27 2.94
N LEU A 182 -0.56 6.26 2.67
CA LEU A 182 -0.01 5.99 1.32
C LEU A 182 -0.09 4.51 0.92
N GLY A 183 -0.26 3.60 1.88
CA GLY A 183 -0.49 2.17 1.63
C GLY A 183 -1.94 1.87 1.26
N SER A 184 -2.91 2.29 2.08
CA SER A 184 -4.31 1.90 1.91
C SER A 184 -5.09 2.77 0.91
N TYR A 185 -5.63 2.16 -0.16
CA TYR A 185 -6.50 2.84 -1.12
C TYR A 185 -7.83 3.26 -0.49
N VAL A 186 -8.42 2.41 0.36
CA VAL A 186 -9.66 2.71 1.09
C VAL A 186 -9.52 3.97 1.95
N HIS A 187 -8.42 4.08 2.68
CA HIS A 187 -8.19 5.23 3.55
C HIS A 187 -8.00 6.53 2.76
N ARG A 188 -7.33 6.48 1.60
CA ARG A 188 -7.21 7.65 0.73
C ARG A 188 -8.57 8.11 0.18
N LEU A 189 -9.48 7.18 -0.14
CA LEU A 189 -10.85 7.53 -0.56
C LEU A 189 -11.63 8.23 0.56
N GLN A 190 -11.53 7.73 1.80
CA GLN A 190 -12.20 8.35 2.95
C GLN A 190 -11.72 9.79 3.22
N MET A 191 -10.43 10.06 3.05
CA MET A 191 -9.87 11.42 3.17
C MET A 191 -10.43 12.36 2.09
N MET A 192 -10.65 11.87 0.88
CA MET A 192 -11.29 12.64 -0.19
C MET A 192 -12.76 12.95 0.08
N GLU A 193 -13.50 12.00 0.65
CA GLU A 193 -14.89 12.22 1.07
C GLU A 193 -14.97 13.26 2.19
N GLN A 194 -14.06 13.19 3.16
CA GLN A 194 -13.98 14.16 4.26
C GLN A 194 -13.55 15.54 3.77
N ALA A 195 -12.65 15.64 2.78
CA ALA A 195 -12.24 16.90 2.17
C ALA A 195 -13.36 17.58 1.35
N LYS A 196 -14.40 16.84 0.95
CA LYS A 196 -15.58 17.39 0.26
C LYS A 196 -16.61 18.03 1.22
N THR A 197 -16.41 17.96 2.53
CA THR A 197 -17.26 18.63 3.53
C THR A 197 -16.40 19.33 4.56
N PRO A 198 -16.25 20.66 4.48
CA PRO A 198 -17.16 21.53 5.22
C PRO A 198 -17.39 22.89 4.50
N GLY A 199 -18.23 22.93 3.46
CA GLY A 199 -18.51 24.16 2.72
C GLY A 199 -19.89 24.29 2.05
N GLU A 200 -20.65 23.20 1.88
CA GLU A 200 -21.99 23.27 1.26
C GLU A 200 -23.15 23.36 2.26
N LEU A 201 -22.89 23.77 3.51
CA LEU A 201 -23.94 23.98 4.54
C LEU A 201 -24.14 25.45 4.94
N THR A 202 -23.51 26.40 4.25
CA THR A 202 -23.78 27.84 4.44
C THR A 202 -23.77 28.60 3.12
N ALA A 203 -24.60 28.18 2.17
CA ALA A 203 -25.00 28.98 1.02
C ALA A 203 -26.53 29.07 0.98
#